data_AF-A0A946TMD3-F1
#
_entry.id   AF-A0A946TMD3-F1
#
_cell.length_a   1.000
_cell.length_b   1.000
_cell.length_c   1.000
_cell.angle_alpha   90.00
_cell.angle_beta   90.00
_cell.angle_gamma   90.00
#
_symmetry.space_group_name_H-M   'P 1'
#
loop_
_entity.id
_entity.type
_entity.pdbx_description
1 polymer ?
#
loop_
_entity_poly.entity_id
_entity_poly.type
_entity_poly.pdbx_seq_one_letter_code
_entity_poly.pdbx_strand_id
1 'polypeptide(L)'
;MTVQELIERAGTNDTTLAIAWIKDAIHLIQSNYDDNVATWKTNISDGTREYPFPANMIKLSSISIKDTTDSKYKKIKRLVNEPVVTEDTDPE
;
A
#
# COMPACT_ATOMS: atom_id res chain seq x y z
N MET A 1 -13.73 -24.91 6.51
CA MET A 1 -14.17 -24.28 7.76
C MET A 1 -15.00 -23.06 7.39
N THR A 2 -16.28 -23.08 7.70
CA THR A 2 -17.19 -21.96 7.38
C THR A 2 -17.18 -20.93 8.52
N VAL A 3 -17.62 -19.69 8.23
CA VAL A 3 -17.74 -18.64 9.25
C VAL A 3 -18.71 -19.09 10.37
N GLN A 4 -19.75 -19.85 10.02
CA GLN A 4 -20.74 -20.37 10.97
C GLN A 4 -20.13 -21.38 11.96
N GLU A 5 -19.35 -22.35 11.49
CA GLU A 5 -18.66 -23.32 12.36
C GLU A 5 -17.68 -22.64 13.33
N LEU A 6 -17.05 -21.54 12.90
CA LEU A 6 -16.14 -20.74 13.72
C LEU A 6 -16.86 -20.00 14.84
N ILE A 7 -18.00 -19.40 14.52
CA ILE A 7 -18.86 -18.68 15.46
C ILE A 7 -19.42 -19.65 16.51
N GLU A 8 -19.87 -20.83 16.08
CA GLU A 8 -20.36 -21.89 16.95
C GLU A 8 -19.26 -22.40 17.90
N ARG A 9 -18.02 -22.55 17.43
CA ARG A 9 -16.88 -22.92 18.28
C ARG A 9 -16.43 -21.81 19.23
N ALA A 10 -16.56 -20.55 18.83
CA ALA A 10 -16.21 -19.39 19.65
C ALA A 10 -17.30 -19.03 20.67
N GLY A 11 -18.47 -19.69 20.63
CA GLY A 11 -19.58 -19.46 21.57
C GLY A 11 -20.20 -18.06 21.47
N THR A 12 -20.03 -17.37 20.35
CA THR A 12 -20.56 -16.03 20.12
C THR A 12 -21.87 -16.12 19.34
N ASN A 13 -22.91 -15.40 19.80
CA ASN A 13 -24.18 -15.33 19.08
C ASN A 13 -24.25 -14.14 18.11
N ASP A 14 -23.33 -13.18 18.24
CA ASP A 14 -23.23 -12.00 17.38
C ASP A 14 -22.42 -12.27 16.11
N THR A 15 -23.14 -12.71 15.08
CA THR A 15 -22.57 -13.00 13.76
C THR A 15 -21.89 -11.78 13.12
N THR A 16 -22.46 -10.60 13.28
CA THR A 16 -21.91 -9.35 12.70
C THR A 16 -20.56 -8.99 13.33
N LEU A 17 -20.45 -9.09 14.65
CA LEU A 17 -19.21 -8.78 15.37
C LEU A 17 -18.12 -9.81 15.07
N ALA A 18 -18.48 -11.09 15.03
CA ALA A 18 -17.55 -12.15 14.67
C ALA A 18 -17.01 -11.98 13.23
N ILE A 19 -17.86 -11.59 12.27
CA ILE A 19 -17.42 -11.29 10.90
C ILE A 19 -16.47 -10.08 10.89
N ALA A 20 -16.73 -9.05 11.68
CA ALA A 20 -15.85 -7.88 11.77
C ALA A 20 -14.46 -8.26 12.31
N TRP A 21 -14.39 -9.07 13.38
CA TRP A 21 -13.11 -9.56 13.91
C TRP A 21 -12.35 -10.46 12.94
N ILE A 22 -13.05 -11.33 12.20
CA ILE A 22 -12.42 -12.16 11.17
C ILE A 22 -11.82 -11.28 10.07
N LYS A 23 -12.54 -10.26 9.61
CA LYS A 23 -12.03 -9.32 8.61
C LYS A 23 -10.81 -8.55 9.11
N ASP A 24 -10.84 -8.10 10.36
CA ASP A 24 -9.71 -7.40 10.99
C ASP A 24 -8.49 -8.32 11.14
N ALA A 25 -8.69 -9.55 11.61
CA ALA A 25 -7.63 -10.56 11.71
C ALA A 25 -7.00 -10.88 10.34
N ILE A 26 -7.81 -11.02 9.28
CA ILE A 26 -7.29 -11.20 7.91
C ILE A 26 -6.47 -9.99 7.48
N HIS A 27 -6.93 -8.78 7.77
CA HIS A 27 -6.20 -7.55 7.46
C HIS A 27 -4.83 -7.50 8.16
N LEU A 28 -4.77 -7.87 9.44
CA LEU A 28 -3.51 -7.97 10.21
C LEU A 28 -2.57 -9.03 9.66
N ILE A 29 -3.08 -10.21 9.27
CA ILE A 29 -2.29 -11.27 8.66
C ILE A 29 -1.68 -10.77 7.34
N GLN A 30 -2.48 -10.13 6.49
CA GLN A 30 -2.02 -9.58 5.20
C GLN A 30 -1.05 -8.40 5.37
N SER A 31 -1.11 -7.67 6.48
CA SER A 31 -0.12 -6.64 6.79
C SER A 31 1.24 -7.23 7.20
N ASN A 32 1.26 -8.44 7.78
CA ASN A 32 2.48 -9.10 8.27
C ASN A 32 3.14 -9.99 7.20
N TYR A 33 2.34 -10.64 6.36
CA TYR A 33 2.83 -11.55 5.31
C TYR A 33 2.56 -10.98 3.92
N ASP A 34 3.64 -10.66 3.19
CA ASP A 34 3.60 -10.07 1.85
C ASP A 34 3.40 -11.15 0.74
N ASP A 35 2.36 -11.98 0.83
CA ASP A 35 2.11 -13.06 -0.15
C ASP A 35 1.39 -12.57 -1.42
N ASN A 36 0.57 -11.51 -1.33
CA ASN A 36 -0.21 -10.97 -2.44
C ASN A 36 0.28 -9.58 -2.87
N VAL A 37 1.48 -9.50 -3.44
CA VAL A 37 2.07 -8.23 -3.90
C VAL A 37 1.60 -7.91 -5.31
N ALA A 38 0.75 -6.90 -5.46
CA ALA A 38 0.37 -6.35 -6.75
C ALA A 38 1.34 -5.22 -7.17
N THR A 39 1.62 -5.12 -8.48
CA THR A 39 2.38 -4.00 -9.04
C THR A 39 1.46 -3.13 -9.91
N TRP A 40 1.49 -1.82 -9.68
CA TRP A 40 0.72 -0.84 -10.44
C TRP A 40 1.66 0.14 -11.12
N LYS A 41 1.32 0.53 -12.35
CA LYS A 41 2.06 1.53 -13.12
C LYS A 41 1.09 2.63 -13.54
N THR A 42 1.47 3.86 -13.25
CA THR A 42 0.76 5.06 -13.73
C THR A 42 1.74 5.97 -14.44
N ASN A 43 1.25 6.68 -15.46
CA ASN A 43 2.01 7.75 -16.08
C ASN A 43 1.99 8.97 -15.15
N ILE A 44 3.12 9.68 -15.10
CA ILE A 44 3.24 10.95 -14.38
C ILE A 44 2.89 12.05 -15.38
N SER A 45 1.91 12.87 -15.05
CA SER A 45 1.48 14.03 -15.84
C SER A 45 1.93 15.32 -15.17
N ASP A 46 2.34 16.29 -15.99
CA ASP A 46 2.69 17.62 -15.51
C ASP A 46 1.47 18.31 -14.86
N GLY A 47 1.70 19.11 -13.82
CA GLY A 47 0.66 19.76 -13.02
C GLY A 47 -0.14 18.85 -12.09
N THR A 48 0.20 17.56 -12.00
CA THR A 48 -0.53 16.60 -11.15
C THR A 48 0.25 16.28 -9.87
N ARG A 49 -0.28 16.73 -8.73
CA ARG A 49 0.31 16.49 -7.40
C ARG A 49 -0.12 15.15 -6.79
N GLU A 50 -1.33 14.70 -7.06
CA GLU A 50 -1.93 13.53 -6.41
C GLU A 50 -2.19 12.41 -7.40
N TYR A 51 -1.75 11.20 -7.05
CA TYR A 51 -2.00 9.99 -7.83
C TYR A 51 -2.86 9.03 -7.01
N PRO A 52 -4.03 8.60 -7.53
CA PRO A 52 -4.91 7.71 -6.79
C PRO A 52 -4.28 6.33 -6.64
N PHE A 53 -4.23 5.83 -5.41
CA PHE A 53 -3.86 4.44 -5.12
C PHE A 53 -5.09 3.51 -5.25
N PRO A 54 -4.88 2.21 -5.49
CA PRO A 54 -5.98 1.23 -5.48
C PRO A 54 -6.72 1.23 -4.14
N ALA A 55 -8.05 1.18 -4.18
CA ALA A 55 -8.90 1.25 -2.98
C ALA A 55 -8.70 0.08 -2.00
N ASN A 56 -8.11 -1.03 -2.46
CA ASN A 56 -7.84 -2.24 -1.70
C ASN A 56 -6.35 -2.38 -1.28
N MET A 57 -5.58 -1.29 -1.30
CA MET A 57 -4.17 -1.32 -0.89
C MET A 57 -4.04 -1.34 0.65
N ILE A 58 -3.40 -2.38 1.20
CA ILE A 58 -3.14 -2.53 2.64
C ILE A 58 -1.80 -1.88 3.03
N LYS A 59 -0.78 -2.06 2.18
CA LYS A 59 0.58 -1.62 2.45
C LYS A 59 1.28 -1.26 1.15
N LEU A 60 2.06 -0.18 1.18
CA LEU A 60 2.94 0.23 0.10
C LEU A 60 4.37 -0.20 0.43
N SER A 61 4.94 -1.10 -0.39
CA SER A 61 6.30 -1.60 -0.18
C SER A 61 7.37 -0.65 -0.73
N SER A 62 7.24 -0.23 -1.99
CA SER A 62 8.18 0.72 -2.60
C SER A 62 7.54 1.47 -3.77
N ILE A 63 8.04 2.68 -4.02
CA ILE A 63 7.72 3.48 -5.21
C ILE A 63 9.01 3.66 -6.02
N SER A 64 8.88 3.53 -7.33
CA SER A 64 9.98 3.80 -8.26
C SER A 64 9.48 4.59 -9.45
N ILE A 65 10.26 5.58 -9.88
CA ILE A 65 9.99 6.42 -11.04
C ILE A 65 10.92 5.99 -12.16
N LYS A 66 10.39 5.90 -13.38
CA LYS A 66 11.20 5.66 -14.58
C LYS A 66 11.93 6.96 -14.94
N ASP A 67 13.25 6.92 -14.93
CA ASP A 67 14.09 7.98 -15.47
C ASP A 67 14.07 7.87 -17.01
N THR A 68 13.71 8.95 -17.70
CA THR A 68 13.63 8.99 -19.17
C THR A 68 15.00 9.08 -19.84
N THR A 69 16.03 9.53 -19.13
CA THR A 69 17.40 9.70 -19.67
C THR A 69 18.16 8.38 -19.71
N ASP A 70 18.04 7.57 -18.65
CA ASP A 70 18.71 6.25 -18.54
C ASP A 70 17.74 5.07 -18.74
N SER A 71 16.44 5.33 -18.95
CA SER A 71 15.37 4.31 -19.09
C SER A 71 15.25 3.31 -17.92
N LYS A 72 15.88 3.58 -16.78
CA LYS A 72 15.89 2.75 -15.58
C LYS A 72 14.92 3.26 -14.53
N TYR A 73 14.42 2.36 -13.69
CA TYR A 73 13.58 2.72 -12.54
C TYR A 73 14.47 3.10 -11.35
N LYS A 74 14.33 4.34 -10.87
CA LYS A 74 14.98 4.83 -9.65
C LYS A 74 13.99 4.76 -8.49
N LYS A 75 14.39 4.13 -7.38
CA LYS A 75 13.57 4.03 -6.17
C LYS A 75 13.55 5.35 -5.41
N ILE A 76 12.38 5.82 -5.02
CA ILE A 76 12.26 6.95 -4.09
C ILE A 76 12.50 6.42 -2.68
N LYS A 77 13.58 6.86 -2.05
CA LYS A 77 13.83 6.53 -0.64
C LYS A 77 12.95 7.43 0.23
N ARG A 78 12.38 6.86 1.29
CA ARG A 78 11.74 7.66 2.34
C ARG A 78 12.85 8.48 3.00
N LEU A 79 12.71 9.80 2.94
CA LEU A 79 13.61 10.71 3.62
C LEU A 79 13.28 10.64 5.12
N VAL A 80 14.30 10.47 5.95
CA VAL A 80 14.15 10.38 7.43
C VAL A 80 13.96 11.78 8.04
N ASN A 81 14.37 12.81 7.29
CA ASN A 81 14.25 14.22 7.60
C ASN A 81 13.46 14.93 6.48
N GLU A 82 12.81 16.04 6.78
CA GLU A 82 12.28 16.96 5.78
C GLU A 82 13.47 17.75 5.19
N PRO A 83 13.90 17.48 3.94
CA PRO A 83 14.90 18.32 3.31
C PRO A 83 14.21 19.63 2.92
N VAL A 84 14.89 20.74 3.16
CA VAL A 84 14.52 22.00 2.49
C VAL A 84 14.80 21.80 1.01
N VAL A 85 13.76 21.55 0.23
CA VAL A 85 13.85 21.37 -1.22
C VAL A 85 13.98 22.75 -1.84
N THR A 86 15.19 23.10 -2.27
CA THR A 86 15.43 24.25 -3.14
C THR A 86 15.35 23.77 -4.59
N GLU A 87 14.79 24.57 -5.49
CA GLU A 87 14.91 24.30 -6.93
C GLU A 87 16.40 24.23 -7.29
N ASP A 88 16.78 23.16 -7.98
CA ASP A 88 18.13 23.01 -8.50
C ASP A 88 18.27 23.97 -9.69
N THR A 89 18.88 25.12 -9.43
CA THR A 89 19.14 26.17 -10.43
C THR A 89 20.53 26.07 -11.04
N ASP A 90 21.31 25.02 -10.80
CA ASP A 90 22.65 24.88 -11.37
C ASP A 90 22.60 24.35 -12.82
N PRO A 91 23.13 25.11 -13.79
CA PRO A 91 23.29 24.65 -15.17
C PRO A 91 24.69 24.05 -15.37
N GLU A 92 24.91 22.79 -14.98
CA GLU A 92 26.01 21.97 -15.50
C GLU A 92 25.58 20.52 -15.80
#